data_AF-A0A5Z6EK97-F1
#
_entry.id   AF-A0A5Z6EK97-F1
#
_cell.length_a   1.000
_cell.length_b   1.000
_cell.length_c   1.000
_cell.angle_alpha   90.00
_cell.angle_beta   90.00
_cell.angle_gamma   90.00
#
_symmetry.space_group_name_H-M   'P 1'
#
loop_
_entity.id
_entity.type
_entity.pdbx_description
1 polymer ?
#
loop_
_entity_poly.entity_id
_entity_poly.type
_entity_poly.pdbx_seq_one_letter_code
_entity_poly.pdbx_strand_id
1 'polypeptide(L)'
;MFKLKLLSISTIFILAGCVSLAPEYQRPAAPVPQQFSLSHNSLTPAVNGYQDTGWRNFFVDPQVTRLIGEALTNNRDLRMAALKVEEARAQFNVTDADRYPQLNASSGITYSGGLKGDKPTTQEYDARLELSYELDFFGKL
;
A
#
# COMPACT_ATOMS: atom_id res chain seq x y z
N MET A 1 37.07 27.90 8.05
CA MET A 1 36.12 28.17 6.94
C MET A 1 35.66 26.90 6.21
N PHE A 2 36.50 25.89 5.98
CA PHE A 2 36.10 24.64 5.28
C PHE A 2 35.04 23.80 6.03
N LYS A 3 35.14 23.71 7.37
CA LYS A 3 34.16 22.96 8.19
C LYS A 3 32.75 23.56 8.20
N LEU A 4 32.63 24.89 8.11
CA LEU A 4 31.34 25.58 8.06
C LEU A 4 30.66 25.39 6.70
N LYS A 5 31.44 25.34 5.60
CA LYS A 5 30.93 25.01 4.25
C LYS A 5 30.46 23.55 4.14
N LEU A 6 31.19 22.60 4.73
CA LEU A 6 30.75 21.19 4.77
C LEU A 6 29.44 21.01 5.55
N LEU A 7 29.29 21.72 6.68
CA LEU A 7 28.06 21.67 7.48
C LEU A 7 26.86 22.19 6.69
N SER A 8 27.02 23.30 5.97
CA SER A 8 25.96 23.89 5.15
C SER A 8 25.52 22.99 3.98
N ILE A 9 26.47 22.29 3.34
CA ILE A 9 26.18 21.35 2.25
C ILE A 9 25.43 20.12 2.77
N SER A 10 25.80 19.61 3.96
CA SER A 10 25.10 18.49 4.60
C SER A 10 23.65 18.86 4.96
N THR A 11 23.41 20.07 5.45
CA THR A 11 22.05 20.55 5.78
C THR A 11 21.17 20.64 4.52
N ILE A 12 21.71 21.10 3.40
CA ILE A 12 20.96 21.20 2.14
C ILE A 12 20.58 19.81 1.60
N PHE A 13 21.47 18.82 1.68
CA PHE A 13 21.18 17.45 1.25
C PHE A 13 20.10 16.78 2.12
N ILE A 14 20.09 17.03 3.43
CA ILE A 14 19.07 16.50 4.35
C ILE A 14 17.70 17.13 4.09
N LEU A 15 17.65 18.41 3.71
CA LEU A 15 16.38 19.11 3.42
C LEU A 15 15.82 18.79 2.01
N ALA A 16 16.68 18.44 1.04
CA ALA A 16 16.27 18.17 -0.34
C ALA A 16 15.85 16.71 -0.60
N GLY A 17 16.29 15.75 0.24
CA GLY A 17 16.03 14.32 0.07
C GLY A 17 14.79 13.76 0.78
N CYS A 18 13.90 14.63 1.28
CA CYS A 18 12.68 14.24 2.00
C CYS A 18 11.41 14.72 1.28
N VAL A 19 11.34 14.60 -0.04
CA VAL A 19 10.22 15.12 -0.82
C VAL A 19 9.63 14.02 -1.71
N SER A 20 8.39 13.64 -1.43
CA SER A 20 7.59 12.85 -2.38
C SER A 20 7.23 13.74 -3.56
N LEU A 21 7.52 13.28 -4.77
CA LEU A 21 7.19 13.99 -6.02
C LEU A 21 5.73 13.76 -6.45
N ALA A 22 4.90 13.16 -5.60
CA ALA A 22 3.49 12.95 -5.89
C ALA A 22 2.74 14.30 -5.95
N PRO A 23 1.87 14.52 -6.95
CA PRO A 23 1.06 15.73 -7.00
C PRO A 23 0.08 15.77 -5.83
N GLU A 24 -0.24 16.97 -5.35
CA GLU A 24 -1.29 17.14 -4.35
C GLU A 24 -2.63 16.63 -4.89
N TYR A 25 -3.33 15.85 -4.08
CA TYR A 25 -4.65 15.35 -4.44
C TYR A 25 -5.65 16.52 -4.54
N GLN A 26 -6.12 16.79 -5.75
CA GLN A 26 -7.20 17.75 -6.00
C GLN A 26 -8.47 16.98 -6.34
N ARG A 27 -9.49 17.11 -5.48
CA ARG A 27 -10.80 16.50 -5.74
C ARG A 27 -11.40 17.12 -7.01
N PRO A 28 -11.71 16.33 -8.04
CA PRO A 28 -12.38 16.86 -9.23
C PRO A 28 -13.74 17.47 -8.89
N ALA A 29 -14.15 18.48 -9.65
CA ALA A 29 -15.51 19.01 -9.55
C ALA A 29 -16.52 17.89 -9.80
N ALA A 30 -17.57 17.84 -8.98
CA ALA A 30 -18.57 16.77 -9.08
C ALA A 30 -19.31 16.86 -10.43
N PRO A 31 -19.37 15.78 -11.22
CA PRO A 31 -19.98 15.79 -12.56
C PRO A 31 -21.52 15.71 -12.51
N VAL A 32 -22.14 16.15 -11.41
CA VAL A 32 -23.56 16.01 -11.14
C VAL A 32 -24.14 17.36 -10.68
N PRO A 33 -25.46 17.58 -10.85
CA PRO A 33 -26.12 18.73 -10.25
C PRO A 33 -25.89 18.76 -8.74
N GLN A 34 -25.79 19.96 -8.16
CA GLN A 34 -25.66 20.13 -6.71
C GLN A 34 -26.91 19.65 -5.95
N GLN A 35 -28.04 19.49 -6.64
CA GLN A 35 -29.30 19.03 -6.09
C GLN A 35 -29.98 18.09 -7.09
N PHE A 36 -30.46 16.93 -6.62
CA PHE A 36 -31.37 16.07 -7.38
C PHE A 36 -32.78 16.69 -7.36
N SER A 37 -33.53 16.57 -8.46
CA SER A 37 -34.77 17.30 -8.82
C SER A 37 -35.74 17.73 -7.68
N LEU A 38 -36.36 18.89 -7.90
CA LEU A 38 -37.33 19.62 -7.09
C LEU A 38 -38.69 18.87 -6.99
N SER A 39 -39.15 18.54 -5.78
CA SER A 39 -40.59 18.40 -5.55
C SER A 39 -41.20 19.79 -5.32
N HIS A 40 -42.15 20.20 -6.17
CA HIS A 40 -42.99 21.40 -5.99
C HIS A 40 -42.34 22.79 -6.17
N ASN A 41 -41.58 23.03 -7.26
CA ASN A 41 -41.18 24.40 -7.68
C ASN A 41 -40.55 25.29 -6.58
N SER A 42 -40.00 24.71 -5.51
CA SER A 42 -39.33 25.44 -4.45
C SER A 42 -38.05 24.71 -4.06
N LEU A 43 -37.00 25.49 -3.83
CA LEU A 43 -35.72 25.01 -3.36
C LEU A 43 -35.93 24.43 -1.96
N THR A 44 -36.09 23.11 -1.84
CA THR A 44 -35.94 22.45 -0.54
C THR A 44 -34.44 22.41 -0.27
N PRO A 45 -33.95 23.08 0.79
CA PRO A 45 -32.55 22.96 1.16
C PRO A 45 -32.24 21.48 1.32
N ALA A 46 -31.16 20.99 0.69
CA ALA A 46 -30.58 19.73 1.12
C ALA A 46 -30.43 19.85 2.64
N VAL A 47 -31.05 18.94 3.39
CA VAL A 47 -30.98 18.98 4.85
C VAL A 47 -29.49 18.93 5.19
N ASN A 48 -28.93 20.06 5.62
CA ASN A 48 -27.53 20.12 6.02
C ASN A 48 -27.35 19.09 7.13
N GLY A 49 -26.53 18.07 6.87
CA GLY A 49 -26.33 16.97 7.81
C GLY A 49 -27.38 15.85 7.76
N TYR A 50 -28.10 15.65 6.64
CA TYR A 50 -28.80 14.37 6.43
C TYR A 50 -27.81 13.22 6.60
N GLN A 51 -28.07 12.37 7.58
CA GLN A 51 -27.39 11.10 7.78
C GLN A 51 -28.44 10.02 7.84
N ASP A 52 -28.17 8.92 7.15
CA ASP A 52 -29.00 7.74 7.24
C ASP A 52 -29.00 7.21 8.69
N THR A 53 -30.18 6.84 9.18
CA THR A 53 -30.38 6.29 10.52
C THR A 53 -29.79 4.89 10.70
N GLY A 54 -29.29 4.28 9.62
CA GLY A 54 -28.75 2.93 9.58
C GLY A 54 -29.82 1.89 9.29
N TRP A 55 -29.43 0.80 8.61
CA TRP A 55 -30.37 -0.17 8.05
C TRP A 55 -31.33 -0.81 9.07
N ARG A 56 -30.90 -0.96 10.34
CA ARG A 56 -31.73 -1.54 11.40
C ARG A 56 -32.93 -0.66 11.77
N ASN A 57 -32.79 0.65 11.65
CA ASN A 57 -33.86 1.61 11.92
C ASN A 57 -34.70 1.91 10.66
N PHE A 58 -34.13 1.64 9.48
CA PHE A 58 -34.82 1.79 8.20
C PHE A 58 -35.82 0.64 7.94
N PHE A 59 -35.45 -0.61 8.26
CA PHE A 59 -36.32 -1.78 8.09
C PHE A 59 -37.17 -2.04 9.33
N VAL A 60 -38.49 -1.85 9.22
CA VAL A 60 -39.45 -2.09 10.30
C VAL A 60 -39.75 -3.58 10.51
N ASP A 61 -39.69 -4.39 9.44
CA ASP A 61 -40.00 -5.82 9.50
C ASP A 61 -38.88 -6.63 10.19
N PRO A 62 -39.16 -7.29 11.33
CA PRO A 62 -38.15 -8.07 12.05
C PRO A 62 -37.65 -9.30 11.27
N GLN A 63 -38.43 -9.85 10.33
CA GLN A 63 -37.99 -10.97 9.50
C GLN A 63 -36.88 -10.54 8.54
N VAL A 64 -37.05 -9.38 7.89
CA VAL A 64 -36.03 -8.81 7.00
C VAL A 64 -34.76 -8.49 7.78
N THR A 65 -34.90 -7.88 8.96
CA THR A 65 -33.73 -7.55 9.80
C THR A 65 -32.94 -8.80 10.20
N ARG A 66 -33.64 -9.90 10.51
CA ARG A 66 -32.99 -11.20 10.79
C ARG A 66 -32.25 -11.76 9.57
N LEU A 67 -32.89 -11.76 8.40
CA LEU A 67 -32.29 -12.26 7.16
C LEU A 67 -31.05 -11.44 6.75
N ILE A 68 -31.08 -10.11 6.93
CA ILE A 68 -29.90 -9.27 6.70
C ILE A 68 -28.77 -9.66 7.66
N GLY A 69 -29.06 -9.89 8.94
CA GLY A 69 -28.06 -10.33 9.91
C GLY A 69 -27.41 -11.67 9.54
N GLU A 70 -28.24 -12.65 9.11
CA GLU A 70 -27.76 -13.95 8.63
C GLU A 70 -26.91 -13.82 7.36
N ALA A 71 -27.34 -12.96 6.41
CA ALA A 71 -26.61 -12.68 5.20
C ALA A 71 -25.26 -12.00 5.49
N LEU A 72 -25.21 -10.97 6.32
CA LEU A 72 -23.97 -10.29 6.70
C LEU A 72 -22.95 -11.24 7.35
N THR A 73 -23.41 -12.30 8.02
CA THR A 73 -22.56 -13.29 8.68
C THR A 73 -22.09 -14.39 7.72
N ASN A 74 -22.97 -14.86 6.82
CA ASN A 74 -22.74 -16.10 6.06
C ASN A 74 -22.51 -15.89 4.56
N ASN A 75 -22.79 -14.70 4.03
CA ASN A 75 -22.67 -14.42 2.60
C ASN A 75 -21.21 -14.58 2.13
N ARG A 76 -21.03 -15.41 1.10
CA ARG A 76 -19.70 -15.75 0.58
C ARG A 76 -19.08 -14.63 -0.24
N ASP A 77 -19.88 -13.79 -0.89
CA ASP A 77 -19.39 -12.63 -1.63
C ASP A 77 -18.84 -11.57 -0.67
N LEU A 78 -19.53 -11.31 0.45
CA LEU A 78 -19.02 -10.42 1.50
C LEU A 78 -17.75 -10.97 2.14
N ARG A 79 -17.67 -12.28 2.37
CA ARG A 79 -16.44 -12.92 2.86
C ARG A 79 -15.30 -12.76 1.86
N MET A 80 -15.55 -12.96 0.56
CA MET A 80 -14.56 -12.73 -0.49
C MET A 80 -14.11 -11.27 -0.54
N ALA A 81 -15.03 -10.31 -0.41
CA ALA A 81 -14.70 -8.89 -0.37
C ALA A 81 -13.81 -8.55 0.84
N ALA A 82 -14.12 -9.08 2.02
CA ALA A 82 -13.29 -8.90 3.21
C ALA A 82 -11.87 -9.48 3.02
N LEU A 83 -11.76 -10.69 2.46
CA LEU A 83 -10.46 -11.30 2.16
C LEU A 83 -9.65 -10.49 1.14
N LYS A 84 -10.29 -9.87 0.15
CA LYS A 84 -9.60 -8.96 -0.79
C LYS A 84 -9.02 -7.73 -0.11
N VAL A 85 -9.68 -7.23 0.95
CA VAL A 85 -9.12 -6.12 1.75
C VAL A 85 -7.90 -6.59 2.54
N GLU A 86 -7.93 -7.80 3.09
CA GLU A 86 -6.77 -8.40 3.76
C GLU A 86 -5.61 -8.65 2.78
N GLU A 87 -5.90 -9.15 1.59
CA GLU A 87 -4.94 -9.34 0.50
C GLU A 87 -4.29 -8.00 0.11
N ALA A 88 -5.08 -6.96 -0.13
CA ALA A 88 -4.57 -5.63 -0.45
C ALA A 88 -3.68 -5.06 0.67
N ARG A 89 -4.02 -5.31 1.93
CA ARG A 89 -3.20 -4.92 3.08
C ARG A 89 -1.88 -5.70 3.14
N ALA A 90 -1.92 -7.01 2.89
CA ALA A 90 -0.71 -7.82 2.83
C ALA A 90 0.20 -7.38 1.68
N GLN A 91 -0.37 -7.08 0.51
CA GLN A 91 0.37 -6.54 -0.63
C GLN A 91 1.01 -5.19 -0.30
N PHE A 92 0.28 -4.29 0.38
CA PHE A 92 0.85 -3.04 0.88
C PHE A 92 2.04 -3.30 1.82
N ASN A 93 1.92 -4.24 2.77
CA ASN A 93 3.01 -4.55 3.68
C ASN A 93 4.25 -5.12 2.97
N VAL A 94 4.06 -5.92 1.91
CA VAL A 94 5.17 -6.43 1.09
C VAL A 94 5.88 -5.26 0.40
N THR A 95 5.13 -4.34 -0.20
CA THR A 95 5.71 -3.16 -0.84
C THR A 95 6.37 -2.21 0.16
N ASP A 96 5.77 -1.99 1.34
CA ASP A 96 6.40 -1.16 2.38
C ASP A 96 7.68 -1.81 2.95
N ALA A 97 7.77 -3.15 2.96
CA ALA A 97 8.98 -3.85 3.40
C ALA A 97 10.20 -3.60 2.49
N ASP A 98 10.00 -3.29 1.21
CA ASP A 98 11.09 -2.94 0.28
C ASP A 98 11.80 -1.65 0.67
N ARG A 99 11.18 -0.81 1.51
CA ARG A 99 11.75 0.45 2.03
C ARG A 99 12.71 0.23 3.20
N TYR A 100 12.91 -1.01 3.65
CA TYR A 100 13.78 -1.36 4.76
C TYR A 100 14.98 -2.21 4.32
N PRO A 101 16.09 -2.20 5.08
CA PRO A 101 17.25 -3.04 4.78
C PRO A 101 16.90 -4.53 4.79
N GLN A 102 17.35 -5.26 3.77
CA GLN A 102 17.19 -6.70 3.65
C GLN A 102 18.50 -7.39 4.02
N LEU A 103 18.43 -8.37 4.93
CA LEU A 103 19.56 -9.20 5.32
C LEU A 103 19.35 -10.61 4.77
N ASN A 104 20.23 -11.03 3.85
CA ASN A 104 20.18 -12.33 3.22
C ASN A 104 21.41 -13.15 3.57
N ALA A 105 21.22 -14.47 3.65
CA ALA A 105 22.29 -15.44 3.82
C ALA A 105 22.23 -16.45 2.68
N SER A 106 23.36 -16.72 2.05
CA SER A 106 23.48 -17.73 1.00
C SER A 106 24.73 -18.57 1.19
N SER A 107 24.68 -19.82 0.74
CA SER A 107 25.84 -20.71 0.70
C SER A 107 25.78 -21.56 -0.56
N GLY A 108 26.92 -21.74 -1.21
CA GLY A 108 27.05 -22.43 -2.48
C GLY A 108 28.24 -23.38 -2.50
N ILE A 109 28.16 -24.37 -3.40
CA ILE A 109 29.29 -25.23 -3.76
C ILE A 109 29.37 -25.23 -5.27
N THR A 110 30.53 -24.83 -5.81
CA THR A 110 30.80 -24.81 -7.24
C THR A 110 31.83 -25.87 -7.58
N TYR A 111 31.50 -26.76 -8.51
CA TYR A 111 32.42 -27.74 -9.07
C TYR A 111 32.87 -27.26 -10.45
N SER A 112 34.17 -27.21 -10.69
CA SER A 112 34.72 -26.90 -12.01
C SER A 112 35.77 -27.93 -12.41
N GLY A 113 35.82 -28.31 -13.68
CA GLY A 113 36.73 -29.33 -14.19
C GLY A 113 36.78 -29.32 -15.71
N GLY A 114 37.86 -29.85 -16.29
CA GLY A 114 38.01 -29.92 -17.75
C GLY A 114 37.35 -31.14 -18.36
N LEU A 115 36.71 -30.99 -19.52
CA LEU A 115 36.13 -32.11 -20.28
C LEU A 115 37.18 -32.92 -21.09
N LYS A 116 38.42 -32.41 -21.22
CA LYS A 116 39.50 -33.03 -22.00
C LYS A 116 40.86 -32.77 -21.34
N GLY A 117 41.68 -33.82 -21.27
CA GLY A 117 42.95 -33.81 -20.54
C GLY A 117 42.73 -33.99 -19.04
N ASP A 118 43.75 -34.52 -18.35
CA ASP A 118 43.73 -34.90 -16.93
C ASP A 118 43.68 -33.65 -16.03
N LYS A 119 42.54 -32.95 -16.06
CA LYS A 119 42.28 -31.72 -15.30
C LYS A 119 41.44 -32.10 -14.07
N PRO A 120 42.03 -32.06 -12.86
CA PRO A 120 41.31 -32.45 -11.65
C PRO A 120 40.10 -31.54 -11.41
N THR A 121 39.06 -32.10 -10.81
CA THR A 121 37.87 -31.34 -10.39
C THR A 121 38.22 -30.45 -9.21
N THR A 122 38.04 -29.14 -9.39
CA THR A 122 38.11 -28.14 -8.33
C THR A 122 36.75 -27.99 -7.67
N GLN A 123 36.75 -27.86 -6.34
CA GLN A 123 35.56 -27.60 -5.54
C GLN A 123 35.77 -26.29 -4.80
N GLU A 124 34.84 -25.36 -4.96
CA GLU A 124 34.81 -24.10 -4.22
C GLU A 124 33.55 -24.04 -3.37
N TYR A 125 33.73 -23.68 -2.11
CA TYR A 125 32.65 -23.51 -1.14
C TYR A 125 32.54 -22.03 -0.82
N ASP A 126 31.34 -21.48 -0.87
CA ASP A 126 31.07 -20.10 -0.53
C ASP A 126 29.95 -19.99 0.50
N ALA A 127 30.09 -19.03 1.40
CA ALA A 127 29.06 -18.60 2.33
C ALA A 127 29.08 -17.07 2.37
N ARG A 128 27.92 -16.44 2.16
CA ARG A 128 27.77 -14.99 2.06
C ARG A 128 26.64 -14.51 2.97
N LEU A 129 26.90 -13.43 3.68
CA LEU A 129 25.89 -12.61 4.33
C LEU A 129 25.84 -11.28 3.57
N GLU A 130 24.66 -10.89 3.13
CA GLU A 130 24.45 -9.69 2.32
C GLU A 130 23.42 -8.79 2.99
N LEU A 131 23.80 -7.53 3.24
CA LEU A 131 22.88 -6.47 3.65
C LEU A 131 22.67 -5.54 2.45
N SER A 132 21.44 -5.48 1.94
CA SER A 132 21.06 -4.59 0.84
C SER A 132 20.05 -3.55 1.33
N TYR A 133 20.18 -2.32 0.85
CA TYR A 133 19.29 -1.22 1.21
C TYR A 133 19.28 -0.16 0.11
N GLU A 134 18.08 0.25 -0.33
CA GLU A 134 17.91 1.35 -1.27
C GLU A 134 17.57 2.65 -0.51
N LEU A 135 18.41 3.68 -0.70
CA LEU A 135 18.14 5.02 -0.17
C LEU A 135 17.17 5.75 -1.09
N ASP A 136 15.89 5.74 -0.73
CA ASP A 136 14.84 6.39 -1.50
C ASP A 136 14.66 7.87 -1.14
N PHE A 137 15.50 8.74 -1.71
CA PHE A 137 15.45 10.19 -1.48
C PHE A 137 14.26 10.90 -2.15
N PHE A 138 13.62 10.27 -3.14
CA PHE A 138 12.59 10.92 -3.97
C PHE A 138 11.20 10.29 -3.84
N GLY A 139 11.05 9.27 -2.98
CA GLY A 139 9.77 8.63 -2.71
C GLY A 139 9.29 7.75 -3.85
N LYS A 140 10.18 6.98 -4.48
CA LYS A 140 9.86 5.98 -5.52
C LYS A 140 9.24 4.71 -4.92
N LEU A 141 9.69 4.28 -3.74
CA LEU A 141 9.32 3.03 -3.08
C LEU A 141 8.15 3.21 -2.10
#